data_AF-A0A919FAP4-F1
#
_entry.id   AF-A0A919FAP4-F1
#
_cell.length_a   1.000
_cell.length_b   1.000
_cell.length_c   1.000
_cell.angle_alpha   90.00
_cell.angle_beta   90.00
_cell.angle_gamma   90.00
#
_symmetry.space_group_name_H-M   'P 1'
#
loop_
_entity.id
_entity.type
_entity.pdbx_description
1 polymer ?
#
loop_
_entity_poly.entity_id
_entity_poly.type
_entity_poly.pdbx_seq_one_letter_code
_entity_poly.pdbx_strand_id
1 'polypeptide(L)'
;MRRAKWIPRLSTRARLVVLAVLCAAVAELVLRTWWLPSQWRAYDAPADGQALVSADGRSIILTVNWQCEEEPELVAHESADHVDVLLHRRAFKGPTYQCPENAVGSALISTHLSTPLAARSLLDVVAGRPVAYFDGRDLAQPSYLPPGYGDPAHNPSPGSAAPAAEGPSWTTGYRPRQGGPALVITQTRLATPAPEPSRPQATVDGHAAGFSESPTSKDRSITWSDGAYTFAVSSRPASLPDQELLRVAEGLRRS
;
A
#
# COMPACT_ATOMS: atom_id res chain seq x y z
N MET A 1 58.73 2.72 44.31
CA MET A 1 57.64 3.33 45.09
C MET A 1 56.29 2.94 44.49
N ARG A 2 55.55 1.99 45.10
CA ARG A 2 54.20 1.58 44.65
C ARG A 2 53.16 2.40 45.43
N ARG A 3 52.38 3.26 44.76
CA ARG A 3 51.25 3.97 45.36
C ARG A 3 50.09 2.99 45.55
N ALA A 4 49.71 2.71 46.80
CA ALA A 4 48.52 1.93 47.12
C ALA A 4 47.26 2.73 46.75
N LYS A 5 46.45 2.20 45.83
CA LYS A 5 45.10 2.75 45.53
C LYS A 5 44.20 2.47 46.74
N TRP A 6 43.83 3.53 47.46
CA TRP A 6 42.86 3.46 48.54
C TRP A 6 41.46 3.30 47.94
N ILE A 7 40.89 2.10 48.05
CA ILE A 7 39.49 1.86 47.72
C ILE A 7 38.74 1.92 49.05
N PRO A 8 37.96 2.98 49.33
CA PRO A 8 37.20 3.06 50.57
C PRO A 8 36.19 1.91 50.62
N ARG A 9 36.33 1.05 51.63
CA ARG A 9 35.37 -0.02 51.92
C ARG A 9 34.13 0.60 52.56
N LEU A 10 33.15 0.97 51.74
CA LEU A 10 31.82 1.33 52.20
C LEU A 10 31.23 0.19 53.03
N SER A 11 30.72 0.52 54.23
CA SER A 11 30.05 -0.43 55.11
C SER A 11 28.80 -1.01 54.44
N THR A 12 28.39 -2.20 54.84
CA THR A 12 27.20 -2.90 54.29
C THR A 12 25.95 -2.02 54.37
N ARG A 13 25.83 -1.20 55.43
CA ARG A 13 24.73 -0.23 55.60
C ARG A 13 24.80 0.91 54.59
N ALA A 14 25.98 1.45 54.32
CA ALA A 14 26.16 2.50 53.31
C ALA A 14 25.87 1.99 51.90
N ARG A 15 26.21 0.73 51.60
CA ARG A 15 25.85 0.07 50.32
C ARG A 15 24.33 -0.07 50.16
N LEU A 16 23.62 -0.49 51.21
CA LEU A 16 22.15 -0.62 51.17
C LEU A 16 21.45 0.73 50.97
N VAL A 17 21.93 1.79 51.62
CA VAL A 17 21.39 3.15 51.46
C VAL A 17 21.59 3.65 50.03
N VAL A 18 22.81 3.52 49.47
CA VAL A 18 23.09 3.93 48.09
C VAL A 18 22.23 3.15 47.09
N LEU A 19 22.02 1.85 47.32
CA LEU A 19 21.20 1.01 46.45
C LEU A 19 19.72 1.39 46.53
N ALA A 20 19.20 1.69 47.72
CA ALA A 20 17.83 2.17 47.90
C ALA A 20 17.60 3.53 47.21
N VAL A 21 18.55 4.47 47.31
CA VAL A 21 18.47 5.78 46.64
C VAL A 21 18.50 5.63 45.12
N LEU A 22 19.36 4.76 44.58
CA LEU A 22 19.40 4.47 43.14
C LEU A 22 18.10 3.84 42.65
N CYS A 23 17.54 2.87 43.39
CA CYS A 23 16.25 2.27 43.05
C CYS A 23 15.12 3.31 43.07
N ALA A 24 15.09 4.22 44.06
CA ALA A 24 14.09 5.28 44.13
C ALA A 24 14.20 6.26 42.95
N ALA A 25 15.42 6.67 42.58
CA ALA A 25 15.65 7.56 41.44
C ALA A 25 15.27 6.92 40.10
N VAL A 26 15.56 5.63 39.91
CA VAL A 26 15.13 4.87 38.72
C VAL A 26 13.61 4.71 38.70
N ALA A 27 12.98 4.41 39.84
CA ALA A 27 11.52 4.29 39.94
C ALA A 27 10.82 5.62 39.61
N GLU A 28 11.33 6.76 40.10
CA GLU A 28 10.80 8.08 39.73
C GLU A 28 10.93 8.37 38.23
N LEU A 29 12.08 8.03 37.62
CA LEU A 29 12.29 8.25 36.19
C LEU A 29 11.34 7.37 35.35
N VAL A 30 11.20 6.09 35.71
CA VAL A 30 10.28 5.16 35.04
C VAL A 30 8.82 5.65 35.17
N LEU A 31 8.40 6.04 36.37
CA LEU A 31 7.04 6.58 36.61
C LEU A 31 6.77 7.84 35.79
N ARG A 32 7.74 8.76 35.70
CA ARG A 32 7.59 9.98 34.88
C ARG A 32 7.53 9.69 33.39
N THR A 33 8.31 8.73 32.88
CA THR A 33 8.27 8.34 31.47
C THR A 33 6.99 7.60 31.09
N TRP A 34 6.42 6.80 32.01
CA TRP A 34 5.18 6.07 31.79
C TRP A 34 3.92 6.95 31.82
N TRP A 35 3.97 8.11 32.51
CA TRP A 35 2.82 9.01 32.69
C TRP A 35 2.79 10.23 31.78
N LEU A 36 3.81 10.43 30.93
CA LEU A 36 3.71 11.48 29.92
C LEU A 36 2.60 11.10 28.94
N PRO A 37 1.51 11.89 28.84
CA PRO A 37 0.45 11.60 27.91
C PRO A 37 1.07 11.53 26.51
N SER A 38 0.83 10.44 25.80
CA SER A 38 1.32 10.29 24.44
C SER A 38 0.91 11.54 23.65
N GLN A 39 1.89 12.15 22.98
CA GLN A 39 1.63 13.25 22.05
C GLN A 39 0.76 12.79 20.86
N TRP A 40 0.46 11.50 20.77
CA TRP A 40 -0.39 10.88 19.78
C TRP A 40 -1.79 10.62 20.32
N ARG A 41 -2.81 10.85 19.49
CA ARG A 41 -4.21 10.49 19.71
C ARG A 41 -4.56 9.34 18.78
N ALA A 42 -4.91 8.18 19.34
CA ALA A 42 -5.44 7.07 18.57
C ALA A 42 -6.89 7.33 18.17
N TYR A 43 -7.26 6.89 16.97
CA TYR A 43 -8.64 6.89 16.47
C TYR A 43 -8.78 5.88 15.33
N ASP A 44 -9.99 5.38 15.11
CA ASP A 44 -10.29 4.50 13.99
C ASP A 44 -10.88 5.32 12.84
N ALA A 45 -10.50 4.97 11.63
CA ALA A 45 -10.91 5.62 10.40
C ALA A 45 -11.43 4.60 9.38
N PRO A 46 -12.29 5.05 8.43
CA PRO A 46 -12.69 4.24 7.30
C PRO A 46 -11.49 3.68 6.52
N ALA A 47 -11.65 2.47 6.00
CA ALA A 47 -10.79 1.89 4.98
C ALA A 47 -11.11 2.56 3.63
N ASP A 48 -10.73 3.83 3.51
CA ASP A 48 -11.02 4.62 2.31
C ASP A 48 -10.27 4.06 1.08
N GLY A 49 -11.00 3.93 -0.03
CA GLY A 49 -10.47 3.50 -1.31
C GLY A 49 -10.91 2.09 -1.72
N GLN A 50 -10.11 1.46 -2.57
CA GLN A 50 -10.34 0.11 -3.07
C GLN A 50 -9.27 -0.82 -2.49
N ALA A 51 -9.69 -2.01 -2.05
CA ALA A 51 -8.77 -3.01 -1.54
C ALA A 51 -8.28 -3.94 -2.66
N LEU A 52 -7.08 -4.49 -2.50
CA LEU A 52 -6.67 -5.72 -3.18
C LEU A 52 -6.78 -6.86 -2.19
N VAL A 53 -7.41 -7.95 -2.61
CA VAL A 53 -7.37 -9.22 -1.91
C VAL A 53 -6.34 -10.09 -2.62
N SER A 54 -5.35 -10.62 -1.90
CA SER A 54 -4.31 -11.49 -2.48
C SER A 54 -4.92 -12.72 -3.17
N ALA A 55 -4.15 -13.35 -4.07
CA ALA A 55 -4.61 -14.50 -4.85
C ALA A 55 -5.05 -15.71 -3.98
N ASP A 56 -4.44 -15.90 -2.81
CA ASP A 56 -4.85 -16.94 -1.85
C ASP A 56 -6.05 -16.53 -0.98
N GLY A 57 -6.56 -15.32 -1.16
CA GLY A 57 -7.66 -14.73 -0.40
C GLY A 57 -7.30 -14.34 1.03
N ARG A 58 -6.03 -14.42 1.45
CA ARG A 58 -5.64 -14.30 2.87
C ARG A 58 -5.01 -12.97 3.24
N SER A 59 -4.76 -12.06 2.31
CA SER A 59 -4.26 -10.73 2.61
C SER A 59 -5.16 -9.67 1.99
N ILE A 60 -5.51 -8.67 2.78
CA ILE A 60 -6.21 -7.47 2.32
C ILE A 60 -5.19 -6.35 2.32
N ILE A 61 -5.08 -5.64 1.20
CA ILE A 61 -4.07 -4.60 0.97
C ILE A 61 -4.78 -3.30 0.59
N LEU A 62 -4.39 -2.20 1.22
CA LEU A 62 -4.88 -0.84 0.95
C LEU A 62 -3.71 0.11 0.73
N THR A 63 -3.87 1.08 -0.16
CA THR A 63 -2.99 2.26 -0.17
C THR A 63 -3.55 3.30 0.79
N VAL A 64 -2.71 3.74 1.71
CA VAL A 64 -3.08 4.74 2.69
C VAL A 64 -2.09 5.90 2.65
N ASN A 65 -2.63 7.11 2.63
CA ASN A 65 -1.87 8.34 2.79
C ASN A 65 -2.14 8.91 4.18
N TRP A 66 -1.13 9.51 4.80
CA TRP A 66 -1.28 10.13 6.10
C TRP A 66 -0.46 11.41 6.21
N GLN A 67 -0.90 12.31 7.08
CA GLN A 67 -0.25 13.58 7.37
C GLN A 67 -0.38 13.89 8.84
N CYS A 68 0.73 14.29 9.46
CA CYS A 68 0.82 14.52 10.91
C CYS A 68 0.37 13.31 11.75
N GLU A 69 0.65 12.11 11.26
CA GLU A 69 0.21 10.82 11.82
C GLU A 69 1.37 9.81 11.81
N GLU A 70 1.36 8.86 12.73
CA GLU A 70 2.16 7.63 12.55
C GLU A 70 1.60 6.82 11.37
N GLU A 71 2.43 5.95 10.78
CA GLU A 71 1.97 5.03 9.73
C GLU A 71 0.73 4.26 10.21
N PRO A 72 -0.41 4.36 9.50
CA PRO A 72 -1.65 3.68 9.89
C PRO A 72 -1.52 2.16 9.84
N GLU A 73 -2.29 1.48 10.68
CA GLU A 73 -2.40 0.03 10.66
C GLU A 73 -3.76 -0.39 10.07
N LEU A 74 -3.75 -1.39 9.19
CA LEU A 74 -4.97 -2.02 8.69
C LEU A 74 -5.33 -3.19 9.61
N VAL A 75 -6.51 -3.10 10.22
CA VAL A 75 -7.00 -4.14 11.14
C VAL A 75 -8.17 -4.86 10.47
N ALA A 76 -8.18 -6.19 10.59
CA ALA A 76 -9.30 -7.03 10.17
C ALA A 76 -9.87 -7.83 11.35
N HIS A 77 -11.19 -7.89 11.44
CA HIS A 77 -11.91 -8.77 12.35
C HIS A 77 -12.71 -9.78 11.53
N GLU A 78 -12.39 -11.06 11.69
CA GLU A 78 -13.00 -12.13 10.90
C GLU A 78 -14.25 -12.70 11.59
N SER A 79 -15.32 -12.77 10.81
CA SER A 79 -16.55 -13.50 11.12
C SER A 79 -16.74 -14.65 10.12
N ALA A 80 -17.81 -15.44 10.33
CA ALA A 80 -18.12 -16.57 9.46
C ALA A 80 -18.57 -16.14 8.05
N ASP A 81 -19.27 -15.02 7.95
CA ASP A 81 -19.91 -14.51 6.73
C ASP A 81 -19.35 -13.17 6.23
N HIS A 82 -18.56 -12.47 7.05
CA HIS A 82 -17.95 -11.19 6.71
C HIS A 82 -16.58 -11.01 7.34
N VAL A 83 -15.83 -10.02 6.86
CA VAL A 83 -14.61 -9.49 7.45
C VAL A 83 -14.79 -8.00 7.60
N ASP A 84 -14.75 -7.52 8.84
CA ASP A 84 -14.73 -6.09 9.13
C ASP A 84 -13.31 -5.57 9.00
N VAL A 85 -13.13 -4.44 8.34
CA VAL A 85 -11.86 -3.72 8.23
C VAL A 85 -11.98 -2.29 8.72
N LEU A 86 -10.90 -1.80 9.30
CA LEU A 86 -10.73 -0.41 9.70
C LEU A 86 -9.25 0.00 9.61
N LEU A 87 -9.02 1.32 9.54
CA LEU A 87 -7.70 1.90 9.71
C LEU A 87 -7.52 2.38 11.14
N HIS A 88 -6.61 1.77 11.88
CA HIS A 88 -6.18 2.30 13.16
C HIS A 88 -5.13 3.38 12.95
N ARG A 89 -5.43 4.60 13.38
CA ARG A 89 -4.61 5.79 13.12
C ARG A 89 -4.18 6.46 14.41
N ARG A 90 -3.02 7.13 14.37
CA ARG A 90 -2.47 7.88 15.52
C ARG A 90 -2.00 9.25 15.06
N ALA A 91 -2.77 10.29 15.38
CA ALA A 91 -2.49 11.68 14.99
C ALA A 91 -1.71 12.44 16.06
N PHE A 92 -0.80 13.30 15.62
CA PHE A 92 -0.02 14.18 16.49
C PHE A 92 -0.92 15.26 17.09
N LYS A 93 -0.85 15.45 18.41
CA LYS A 93 -1.66 16.42 19.18
C LYS A 93 -1.05 17.83 19.21
N GLY A 94 0.16 18.02 18.70
CA GLY A 94 0.81 19.33 18.65
C GLY A 94 0.38 20.17 17.45
N PRO A 95 0.91 21.40 17.32
CA PRO A 95 0.62 22.24 16.17
C PRO A 95 1.09 21.58 14.86
N THR A 96 0.27 21.68 13.82
CA THR A 96 0.48 21.01 12.52
C THR A 96 1.76 21.40 11.79
N TYR A 97 2.34 22.57 12.10
CA TYR A 97 3.64 23.00 11.54
C TYR A 97 4.85 22.40 12.26
N GLN A 98 4.65 21.58 13.30
CA GLN A 98 5.70 20.89 14.06
C GLN A 98 5.57 19.37 14.00
N CYS A 99 4.86 18.85 12.99
CA CYS A 99 4.73 17.41 12.84
C CYS A 99 6.11 16.77 12.64
N PRO A 100 6.39 15.62 13.29
CA PRO A 100 7.62 14.90 13.07
C PRO A 100 7.85 14.62 11.57
N GLU A 101 9.11 14.61 11.11
CA GLU A 101 9.42 14.42 9.69
C GLU A 101 8.91 13.08 9.13
N ASN A 102 8.80 12.06 9.98
CA ASN A 102 8.25 10.74 9.65
C ASN A 102 6.72 10.66 9.77
N ALA A 103 6.04 11.76 10.09
CA ALA A 103 4.60 11.80 10.30
C ALA A 103 3.80 12.07 9.01
N VAL A 104 4.44 12.00 7.84
CA VAL A 104 3.82 12.19 6.54
C VAL A 104 4.29 11.07 5.62
N GLY A 105 3.35 10.42 4.94
CA GLY A 105 3.71 9.31 4.06
C GLY A 105 2.56 8.75 3.26
N SER A 106 2.93 7.75 2.46
CA SER A 106 2.04 6.93 1.66
C SER A 106 2.62 5.52 1.61
N ALA A 107 1.80 4.51 1.89
CA ALA A 107 2.22 3.12 1.89
C ALA A 107 1.09 2.19 1.46
N LEU A 108 1.48 1.01 0.99
CA LEU A 108 0.61 -0.15 1.04
C LEU A 108 0.70 -0.76 2.42
N ILE A 109 -0.43 -0.86 3.08
CA ILE A 109 -0.56 -1.58 4.33
C ILE A 109 -1.43 -2.79 4.10
N SER A 110 -1.10 -3.88 4.77
CA SER A 110 -1.76 -5.15 4.60
C SER A 110 -2.12 -5.77 5.93
N THR A 111 -3.21 -6.51 5.95
CA THR A 111 -3.59 -7.37 7.07
C THR A 111 -3.82 -8.79 6.59
N HIS A 112 -3.60 -9.76 7.46
CA HIS A 112 -3.67 -11.18 7.12
C HIS A 112 -4.89 -11.83 7.77
N LEU A 113 -5.59 -12.66 7.00
CA LEU A 113 -6.75 -13.43 7.41
C LEU A 113 -6.36 -14.88 7.72
N SER A 114 -6.83 -15.37 8.85
CA SER A 114 -6.73 -16.78 9.26
C SER A 114 -7.45 -17.72 8.29
N THR A 115 -8.49 -17.24 7.60
CA THR A 115 -9.20 -17.95 6.53
C THR A 115 -9.29 -17.10 5.26
N PRO A 116 -9.32 -17.68 4.04
CA PRO A 116 -9.48 -16.90 2.81
C PRO A 116 -10.80 -16.11 2.79
N LEU A 117 -10.83 -14.91 2.20
CA LEU A 117 -12.04 -14.07 2.11
C LEU A 117 -13.17 -14.83 1.39
N ALA A 118 -12.87 -15.44 0.23
CA ALA A 118 -13.80 -16.28 -0.54
C ALA A 118 -15.16 -15.60 -0.76
N ALA A 119 -16.26 -16.19 -0.28
CA ALA A 119 -17.62 -15.66 -0.43
C ALA A 119 -18.03 -14.67 0.68
N ARG A 120 -17.15 -14.43 1.66
CA ARG A 120 -17.43 -13.49 2.75
C ARG A 120 -17.41 -12.06 2.23
N SER A 121 -18.29 -11.22 2.78
CA SER A 121 -18.27 -9.79 2.46
C SER A 121 -17.09 -9.10 3.16
N LEU A 122 -16.57 -8.04 2.54
CA LEU A 122 -15.58 -7.16 3.15
C LEU A 122 -16.31 -5.85 3.52
N LEU A 123 -16.33 -5.51 4.80
CA LEU A 123 -17.10 -4.38 5.34
C LEU A 123 -16.17 -3.37 6.01
N ASP A 124 -16.38 -2.09 5.73
CA ASP A 124 -15.79 -1.01 6.51
C ASP A 124 -16.69 -0.76 7.71
N VAL A 125 -16.21 -1.11 8.91
CA VAL A 125 -17.00 -1.01 10.15
C VAL A 125 -17.19 0.44 10.60
N VAL A 126 -16.27 1.35 10.25
CA VAL A 126 -16.36 2.77 10.62
C VAL A 126 -17.34 3.50 9.72
N ALA A 127 -17.32 3.22 8.41
CA ALA A 127 -18.25 3.80 7.44
C ALA A 127 -19.58 3.04 7.32
N GLY A 128 -19.66 1.81 7.86
CA GLY A 128 -20.85 0.97 7.81
C GLY A 128 -21.24 0.52 6.41
N ARG A 129 -20.27 0.34 5.49
CA ARG A 129 -20.53 0.02 4.08
C ARG A 129 -19.59 -1.06 3.53
N PRO A 130 -19.98 -1.80 2.49
CA PRO A 130 -19.08 -2.73 1.81
C PRO A 130 -17.86 -2.03 1.21
N VAL A 131 -16.70 -2.67 1.29
CA VAL A 131 -15.46 -2.24 0.64
C VAL A 131 -15.37 -2.90 -0.73
N ALA A 132 -15.29 -2.09 -1.78
CA ALA A 132 -15.00 -2.59 -3.12
C ALA A 132 -13.56 -3.11 -3.18
N TYR A 133 -13.36 -4.32 -3.70
CA TYR A 133 -12.04 -4.91 -3.80
C TYR A 133 -11.78 -5.53 -5.17
N PHE A 134 -10.50 -5.58 -5.52
CA PHE A 134 -9.97 -6.32 -6.66
C PHE A 134 -9.52 -7.71 -6.18
N ASP A 135 -9.92 -8.78 -6.88
CA ASP A 135 -9.48 -10.13 -6.57
C ASP A 135 -8.12 -10.39 -7.24
N GLY A 136 -7.09 -10.64 -6.42
CA GLY A 136 -5.72 -10.81 -6.87
C GLY A 136 -5.52 -12.06 -7.73
N ARG A 137 -6.46 -13.02 -7.73
CA ARG A 137 -6.44 -14.16 -8.67
C ARG A 137 -6.70 -13.70 -10.10
N ASP A 138 -7.44 -12.62 -10.27
CA ASP A 138 -7.74 -12.07 -11.58
C ASP A 138 -6.69 -11.07 -12.07
N LEU A 139 -5.69 -10.74 -11.23
CA LEU A 139 -4.69 -9.74 -11.55
C LEU A 139 -3.76 -10.26 -12.64
N ALA A 140 -3.77 -9.59 -13.79
CA ALA A 140 -2.94 -9.95 -14.92
C ALA A 140 -1.46 -9.71 -14.63
N GLN A 141 -0.63 -10.69 -15.00
CA GLN A 141 0.81 -10.64 -14.95
C GLN A 141 1.38 -10.65 -16.38
N PRO A 142 2.38 -9.81 -16.68
CA PRO A 142 3.05 -9.84 -17.96
C PRO A 142 3.97 -11.06 -18.05
N SER A 143 3.81 -11.85 -19.11
CA SER A 143 4.79 -12.88 -19.51
C SER A 143 5.98 -12.30 -20.28
N TYR A 144 5.87 -11.06 -20.75
CA TYR A 144 6.94 -10.29 -21.38
C TYR A 144 7.07 -8.92 -20.73
N LEU A 145 8.30 -8.53 -20.43
CA LEU A 145 8.68 -7.18 -20.06
C LEU A 145 9.82 -6.73 -20.96
N PRO A 146 9.90 -5.42 -21.33
CA PRO A 146 11.00 -4.93 -22.14
C PRO A 146 12.36 -5.15 -21.45
N PRO A 147 13.46 -5.23 -22.19
CA PRO A 147 14.79 -5.41 -21.60
C PRO A 147 15.11 -4.37 -20.53
N GLY A 148 15.60 -4.83 -19.39
CA GLY A 148 15.95 -3.98 -18.25
C GLY A 148 14.82 -3.75 -17.25
N TYR A 149 13.57 -4.07 -17.59
CA TYR A 149 12.48 -4.19 -16.62
C TYR A 149 12.59 -5.55 -15.92
N GLY A 150 12.21 -5.59 -14.64
CA GLY A 150 12.28 -6.79 -13.82
C GLY A 150 11.05 -6.94 -12.95
N ASP A 151 11.24 -7.44 -11.74
CA ASP A 151 10.18 -7.61 -10.76
C ASP A 151 9.34 -6.33 -10.61
N PRO A 152 8.03 -6.46 -10.33
CA PRO A 152 7.20 -5.31 -10.07
C PRO A 152 7.86 -4.44 -9.01
N ALA A 153 7.86 -3.13 -9.25
CA ALA A 153 8.13 -2.16 -8.21
C ALA A 153 7.22 -2.54 -7.04
N HIS A 154 7.80 -2.72 -5.85
CA HIS A 154 7.29 -3.59 -4.78
C HIS A 154 5.84 -3.38 -4.34
N ASN A 155 5.16 -2.35 -4.83
CA ASN A 155 3.84 -1.98 -4.35
C ASN A 155 2.89 -1.78 -5.54
N PRO A 156 2.12 -2.81 -5.89
CA PRO A 156 0.90 -2.65 -6.67
C PRO A 156 -0.03 -1.66 -5.94
N SER A 157 -0.46 -0.57 -6.57
CA SER A 157 -1.32 0.45 -5.94
C SER A 157 -2.73 0.42 -6.53
N PRO A 158 -3.76 0.95 -5.84
CA PRO A 158 -5.03 1.29 -6.46
C PRO A 158 -4.75 2.07 -7.75
N GLY A 159 -5.34 1.60 -8.84
CA GLY A 159 -5.23 2.30 -10.10
C GLY A 159 -6.15 3.52 -10.11
N SER A 160 -5.72 4.60 -10.74
CA SER A 160 -6.71 5.50 -11.32
C SER A 160 -7.46 4.69 -12.38
N ALA A 161 -8.77 4.54 -12.25
CA ALA A 161 -9.58 3.78 -13.19
C ALA A 161 -9.21 4.19 -14.62
N ALA A 162 -9.08 3.20 -15.51
CA ALA A 162 -8.92 3.50 -16.92
C ALA A 162 -10.10 4.37 -17.38
N PRO A 163 -9.91 5.31 -18.33
CA PRO A 163 -11.00 6.12 -18.84
C PRO A 163 -12.19 5.24 -19.24
N ALA A 164 -13.39 5.56 -18.74
CA ALA A 164 -14.65 4.85 -18.97
C ALA A 164 -14.89 3.51 -18.23
N ALA A 165 -14.05 3.10 -17.28
CA ALA A 165 -14.33 1.93 -16.43
C ALA A 165 -14.76 2.33 -15.01
N GLU A 166 -15.95 1.89 -14.59
CA GLU A 166 -16.42 2.00 -13.20
C GLU A 166 -16.22 0.65 -12.49
N GLY A 167 -15.35 0.62 -11.48
CA GLY A 167 -15.12 -0.57 -10.66
C GLY A 167 -13.79 -0.57 -9.92
N PRO A 168 -13.50 -1.65 -9.15
CA PRO A 168 -12.21 -1.82 -8.51
C PRO A 168 -11.10 -1.88 -9.56
N SER A 169 -10.05 -1.09 -9.34
CA SER A 169 -8.93 -0.88 -10.23
C SER A 169 -7.64 -1.09 -9.47
N TRP A 170 -6.72 -1.82 -10.10
CA TRP A 170 -5.43 -2.11 -9.53
C TRP A 170 -4.33 -1.86 -10.53
N THR A 171 -3.18 -1.38 -10.05
CA THR A 171 -2.07 -0.95 -10.88
C THR A 171 -0.76 -1.57 -10.42
N THR A 172 -0.10 -2.26 -11.32
CA THR A 172 1.22 -2.83 -11.09
C THR A 172 2.26 -2.01 -11.85
N GLY A 173 3.23 -1.46 -11.12
CA GLY A 173 4.34 -0.69 -11.71
C GLY A 173 5.57 -1.56 -11.91
N TYR A 174 6.30 -1.33 -12.99
CA TYR A 174 7.59 -1.96 -13.31
C TYR A 174 8.59 -0.84 -13.63
N ARG A 175 9.74 -0.87 -12.97
CA ARG A 175 10.80 0.11 -13.20
C ARG A 175 12.00 -0.55 -13.89
N PRO A 176 12.65 0.13 -14.84
CA PRO A 176 13.87 -0.37 -15.42
C PRO A 176 15.01 -0.29 -14.39
N ARG A 177 15.97 -1.22 -14.47
CA ARG A 177 17.16 -1.28 -13.58
C ARG A 177 18.08 -0.08 -13.73
N GLN A 178 18.08 0.55 -14.89
CA GLN A 178 18.81 1.78 -15.19
C GLN A 178 17.79 2.81 -15.66
N GLY A 179 17.99 4.08 -15.29
CA GLY A 179 17.02 5.17 -15.48
C GLY A 179 16.26 5.10 -16.82
N GLY A 180 14.96 5.36 -16.77
CA GLY A 180 14.07 5.21 -17.91
C GLY A 180 12.61 5.33 -17.47
N PRO A 181 11.65 5.21 -18.41
CA PRO A 181 10.25 5.31 -18.06
C PRO A 181 9.79 4.14 -17.19
N ALA A 182 8.93 4.41 -16.22
CA ALA A 182 8.17 3.37 -15.55
C ALA A 182 7.12 2.81 -16.53
N LEU A 183 6.98 1.49 -16.54
CA LEU A 183 5.89 0.78 -17.17
C LEU A 183 4.82 0.53 -16.11
N VAL A 184 3.56 0.76 -16.44
CA VAL A 184 2.45 0.70 -15.51
C VAL A 184 1.33 -0.08 -16.16
N ILE A 185 0.87 -1.14 -15.51
CA ILE A 185 -0.23 -1.98 -15.96
C ILE A 185 -1.40 -1.73 -15.03
N THR A 186 -2.45 -1.09 -15.53
CA THR A 186 -3.69 -0.86 -14.80
C THR A 186 -4.76 -1.81 -15.30
N GLN A 187 -5.42 -2.50 -14.39
CA GLN A 187 -6.55 -3.38 -14.67
C GLN A 187 -7.74 -2.91 -13.84
N THR A 188 -8.84 -2.59 -14.51
CA THR A 188 -10.09 -2.17 -13.86
C THR A 188 -11.17 -3.19 -14.17
N ARG A 189 -11.80 -3.74 -13.14
CA ARG A 189 -12.97 -4.61 -13.30
C ARG A 189 -14.14 -3.78 -13.78
N LEU A 190 -14.85 -4.27 -14.78
CA LEU A 190 -15.99 -3.58 -15.35
C LEU A 190 -17.28 -3.92 -14.59
N ALA A 191 -18.00 -2.88 -14.14
CA ALA A 191 -19.39 -3.03 -13.71
C ALA A 191 -20.33 -3.29 -14.90
N THR A 192 -20.00 -2.74 -16.07
CA THR A 192 -20.71 -2.89 -17.33
C THR A 192 -19.72 -3.05 -18.48
N PRO A 193 -20.06 -3.78 -19.56
CA PRO A 193 -19.16 -3.95 -20.70
C PRO A 193 -18.67 -2.59 -21.22
N ALA A 194 -17.35 -2.42 -21.31
CA ALA A 194 -16.77 -1.19 -21.82
C ALA A 194 -17.13 -1.04 -23.31
N PRO A 195 -17.45 0.19 -23.76
CA PRO A 195 -17.62 0.45 -25.17
C PRO A 195 -16.31 0.17 -25.92
N GLU A 196 -16.40 -0.46 -27.08
CA GLU A 196 -15.24 -0.64 -27.94
C GLU A 196 -14.63 0.71 -28.36
N PRO A 197 -13.31 0.79 -28.56
CA PRO A 197 -12.68 2.01 -29.05
C PRO A 197 -13.28 2.39 -30.41
N SER A 198 -13.70 3.65 -30.55
CA SER A 198 -14.35 4.15 -31.76
C SER A 198 -13.47 4.09 -33.01
N ARG A 199 -12.14 4.02 -32.85
CA ARG A 199 -11.17 3.72 -33.90
C ARG A 199 -10.06 2.82 -33.34
N PRO A 200 -10.18 1.49 -33.47
CA PRO A 200 -9.11 0.60 -33.06
C PRO A 200 -7.87 0.82 -33.93
N GLN A 201 -6.71 0.79 -33.29
CA GLN A 201 -5.40 0.95 -33.93
C GLN A 201 -4.56 -0.32 -33.83
N ALA A 202 -4.93 -1.23 -32.93
CA ALA A 202 -4.31 -2.53 -32.74
C ALA A 202 -5.35 -3.55 -32.24
N THR A 203 -4.92 -4.79 -32.07
CA THR A 203 -5.69 -5.86 -31.45
C THR A 203 -4.84 -6.54 -30.39
N VAL A 204 -5.43 -6.85 -29.23
CA VAL A 204 -4.77 -7.62 -28.15
C VAL A 204 -5.62 -8.84 -27.88
N ASP A 205 -5.09 -10.04 -28.14
CA ASP A 205 -5.80 -11.31 -27.98
C ASP A 205 -7.21 -11.33 -28.65
N GLY A 206 -7.34 -10.67 -29.81
CA GLY A 206 -8.60 -10.56 -30.55
C GLY A 206 -9.51 -9.41 -30.12
N HIS A 207 -9.16 -8.65 -29.10
CA HIS A 207 -9.90 -7.48 -28.63
C HIS A 207 -9.38 -6.19 -29.28
N ALA A 208 -10.30 -5.32 -29.68
CA ALA A 208 -10.00 -4.01 -30.22
C ALA A 208 -9.23 -3.15 -29.21
N ALA A 209 -8.06 -2.63 -29.61
CA ALA A 209 -7.18 -1.82 -28.78
C ALA A 209 -6.89 -0.45 -29.41
N GLY A 210 -6.72 0.57 -28.57
CA GLY A 210 -6.39 1.93 -29.00
C GLY A 210 -5.16 2.47 -28.27
N PHE A 211 -4.35 3.24 -28.98
CA PHE A 211 -3.25 4.00 -28.37
C PHE A 211 -3.73 5.40 -28.00
N SER A 212 -3.23 5.91 -26.89
CA SER A 212 -3.42 7.30 -26.49
C SER A 212 -2.13 7.89 -25.94
N GLU A 213 -1.97 9.20 -26.11
CA GLU A 213 -0.90 9.96 -25.50
C GLU A 213 -1.49 11.09 -24.67
N SER A 214 -1.02 11.23 -23.44
CA SER A 214 -1.37 12.36 -22.59
C SER A 214 -0.76 13.64 -23.17
N PRO A 215 -1.57 14.68 -23.47
CA PRO A 215 -1.06 15.91 -24.06
C PRO A 215 -0.10 16.66 -23.14
N THR A 216 -0.21 16.47 -21.82
CA THR A 216 0.58 17.17 -20.80
C THR A 216 1.79 16.37 -20.34
N SER A 217 1.61 15.10 -19.96
CA SER A 217 2.68 14.28 -19.40
C SER A 217 3.49 13.53 -20.44
N LYS A 218 3.03 13.47 -21.70
CA LYS A 218 3.62 12.63 -22.76
C LYS A 218 3.61 11.13 -22.44
N ASP A 219 2.80 10.74 -21.46
CA ASP A 219 2.57 9.33 -21.16
C ASP A 219 1.89 8.67 -22.36
N ARG A 220 2.41 7.51 -22.78
CA ARG A 220 1.85 6.72 -23.89
C ARG A 220 1.22 5.46 -23.33
N SER A 221 0.02 5.14 -23.78
CA SER A 221 -0.71 3.95 -23.34
C SER A 221 -1.38 3.21 -24.48
N ILE A 222 -1.54 1.90 -24.32
CA ILE A 222 -2.47 1.07 -25.08
C ILE A 222 -3.57 0.58 -24.14
N THR A 223 -4.83 0.73 -24.56
CA THR A 223 -6.02 0.39 -23.78
C THR A 223 -6.94 -0.55 -24.57
N TRP A 224 -7.46 -1.58 -23.92
CA TRP A 224 -8.44 -2.50 -24.48
C TRP A 224 -9.34 -3.08 -23.38
N SER A 225 -10.40 -3.78 -23.78
CA SER A 225 -11.31 -4.49 -22.87
C SER A 225 -11.54 -5.91 -23.35
N ASP A 226 -11.56 -6.87 -22.43
CA ASP A 226 -11.92 -8.27 -22.70
C ASP A 226 -13.41 -8.58 -22.40
N GLY A 227 -14.18 -7.55 -22.02
CA GLY A 227 -15.58 -7.65 -21.60
C GLY A 227 -15.77 -7.79 -20.09
N ALA A 228 -14.77 -8.26 -19.34
CA ALA A 228 -14.78 -8.35 -17.87
C ALA A 228 -13.88 -7.29 -17.22
N TYR A 229 -12.78 -6.94 -17.88
CA TYR A 229 -11.81 -5.95 -17.43
C TYR A 229 -11.44 -5.00 -18.56
N THR A 230 -11.15 -3.76 -18.17
CA THR A 230 -10.38 -2.83 -19.00
C THR A 230 -8.94 -2.87 -18.55
N PHE A 231 -8.03 -3.00 -19.51
CA PHE A 231 -6.60 -2.98 -19.30
C PHE A 231 -6.02 -1.71 -19.92
N ALA A 232 -5.03 -1.13 -19.24
CA ALA A 232 -4.19 -0.08 -19.79
C ALA A 232 -2.73 -0.39 -19.48
N VAL A 233 -1.90 -0.50 -20.52
CA VAL A 233 -0.44 -0.59 -20.40
C VAL A 233 0.12 0.77 -20.77
N SER A 234 0.76 1.44 -19.80
CA SER A 234 1.24 2.81 -19.92
C SER A 234 2.74 2.92 -19.66
N SER A 235 3.40 3.89 -20.30
CA SER A 235 4.79 4.27 -20.04
C SER A 235 4.86 5.73 -19.61
N ARG A 236 5.61 6.03 -18.54
CA ARG A 236 5.68 7.37 -17.91
C ARG A 236 7.08 7.67 -17.34
N PRO A 237 7.63 8.90 -17.40
CA PRO A 237 7.15 10.05 -18.18
C PRO A 237 7.61 10.02 -19.65
N ALA A 238 8.53 9.13 -20.02
CA ALA A 238 8.96 8.94 -21.40
C ALA A 238 8.15 7.82 -22.08
N SER A 239 7.77 8.02 -23.33
CA SER A 239 6.98 7.03 -24.07
C SER A 239 7.86 5.85 -24.52
N LEU A 240 7.48 4.63 -24.12
CA LEU A 240 7.94 3.44 -24.83
C LEU A 240 7.33 3.40 -26.24
N PRO A 241 8.01 2.79 -27.23
CA PRO A 241 7.44 2.59 -28.56
C PRO A 241 6.13 1.80 -28.51
N ASP A 242 5.19 2.11 -29.42
CA ASP A 242 3.90 1.42 -29.51
C ASP A 242 4.04 -0.11 -29.63
N GLN A 243 5.07 -0.58 -30.34
CA GLN A 243 5.37 -2.02 -30.45
C GLN A 243 5.74 -2.67 -29.10
N GLU A 244 6.45 -1.97 -28.22
CA GLU A 244 6.80 -2.50 -26.90
C GLU A 244 5.57 -2.54 -26.00
N LEU A 245 4.75 -1.49 -26.02
CA LEU A 245 3.49 -1.46 -25.28
C LEU A 245 2.53 -2.58 -25.75
N LEU A 246 2.43 -2.78 -27.06
CA LEU A 246 1.61 -3.85 -27.64
C LEU A 246 2.13 -5.23 -27.23
N ARG A 247 3.45 -5.45 -27.27
CA ARG A 247 4.03 -6.75 -26.88
C ARG A 247 3.81 -7.07 -25.41
N VAL A 248 3.89 -6.07 -24.53
CA VAL A 248 3.52 -6.25 -23.11
C VAL A 248 2.04 -6.58 -22.98
N ALA A 249 1.17 -5.87 -23.72
CA ALA A 249 -0.27 -6.09 -23.71
C ALA A 249 -0.65 -7.52 -24.16
N GLU A 250 -0.10 -8.00 -25.28
CA GLU A 250 -0.28 -9.38 -25.78
C GLU A 250 0.31 -10.43 -24.84
N GLY A 251 1.28 -10.03 -24.01
CA GLY A 251 1.91 -10.87 -23.00
C GLY A 251 1.14 -10.98 -21.69
N LEU A 252 0.03 -10.25 -21.49
CA LEU A 252 -0.71 -10.31 -20.23
C LEU A 252 -1.47 -11.63 -20.07
N ARG A 253 -1.32 -12.25 -18.90
CA ARG A 253 -2.00 -13.50 -18.52
C ARG A 253 -2.57 -13.37 -17.11
N ARG A 254 -3.79 -13.87 -16.89
CA ARG A 254 -4.36 -13.98 -15.54
C ARG A 254 -3.65 -15.12 -14.79
N SER A 255 -3.44 -14.93 -13.48
CA SER A 255 -2.80 -15.89 -12.59
C SER A 255 -3.68 -17.09 -12.24
#